data_AF-A0AAW0QGY2-F1
#
_entry.id   AF-A0AAW0QGY2-F1
#
_cell.length_a   1.000
_cell.length_b   1.000
_cell.length_c   1.000
_cell.angle_alpha   90.00
_cell.angle_beta   90.00
_cell.angle_gamma   90.00
#
_symmetry.space_group_name_H-M   'P 1'
#
loop_
_entity.id
_entity.type
_entity.pdbx_description
1 polymer ?
#
loop_
_entity_poly.entity_id
_entity_poly.type
_entity_poly.pdbx_seq_one_letter_code
_entity_poly.pdbx_strand_id
1 'polypeptide(L)'
;MAPVSFKGFDGSASVTADSPVVFFWRTADKYGAFCQWYKSAFFCDGNQFTTAEQYMMYRKAETFGDASTAAAILKSPKKSPRQHKAMGRAVKNFSDDVWDTAGVDAVVEGNLCKFTQIPALTKMLMGTTGSVLAEASPYDYIWGIGFKEEYAMESRQAWGANKLGKCLMIVRDIIQHMNNSQGLNKITSTGAIAQISSGEHTHANDDDAVTEKTSASDVNQDSTAAEEQP
;
A
#
# COMPACT_ATOMS: atom_id res chain seq x y z
N MET A 1 -11.98 -7.04 -16.53
CA MET A 1 -10.60 -7.04 -15.99
C MET A 1 -10.43 -8.35 -15.23
N ALA A 2 -9.25 -8.98 -15.29
CA ALA A 2 -8.94 -10.07 -14.37
C ALA A 2 -8.90 -9.51 -12.93
N PRO A 3 -9.25 -10.30 -11.90
CA PRO A 3 -9.12 -9.84 -10.51
C PRO A 3 -7.66 -9.49 -10.24
N VAL A 4 -7.42 -8.31 -9.66
CA VAL A 4 -6.09 -7.89 -9.24
C VAL A 4 -5.70 -8.78 -8.04
N SER A 5 -4.66 -9.59 -8.19
CA SER A 5 -4.14 -10.35 -7.06
C SER A 5 -3.40 -9.41 -6.13
N PHE A 6 -3.87 -9.27 -4.89
CA PHE A 6 -3.20 -8.50 -3.84
C PHE A 6 -2.06 -9.28 -3.17
N LYS A 7 -1.79 -10.50 -3.64
CA LYS A 7 -0.81 -11.41 -3.04
C LYS A 7 0.59 -10.80 -3.12
N GLY A 8 1.18 -10.52 -1.96
CA GLY A 8 2.51 -9.93 -1.83
C GLY A 8 2.55 -8.46 -1.41
N PHE A 9 1.39 -7.81 -1.26
CA PHE A 9 1.30 -6.46 -0.68
C PHE A 9 0.61 -6.53 0.69
N ASP A 10 1.32 -6.14 1.75
CA ASP A 10 0.77 -6.07 3.12
C ASP A 10 0.68 -4.61 3.63
N GLY A 11 1.06 -3.64 2.80
CA GLY A 11 1.07 -2.22 3.14
C GLY A 11 2.21 -1.83 4.08
N SER A 12 3.17 -2.73 4.31
CA SER A 12 4.33 -2.51 5.20
C SER A 12 5.62 -2.16 4.44
N ALA A 13 5.65 -2.33 3.11
CA ALA A 13 6.86 -2.25 2.29
C ALA A 13 7.65 -0.94 2.43
N SER A 14 7.01 0.12 2.93
CA SER A 14 7.58 1.45 3.08
C SER A 14 7.44 2.06 4.49
N VAL A 15 7.01 1.31 5.51
CA VAL A 15 6.77 1.88 6.85
C VAL A 15 7.52 1.14 7.96
N THR A 16 8.07 1.90 8.90
CA THR A 16 8.74 1.39 10.12
C THR A 16 8.01 1.88 11.37
N ALA A 17 8.48 1.47 12.56
CA ALA A 17 7.95 1.97 13.83
C ALA A 17 8.07 3.50 13.97
N ASP A 18 9.09 4.10 13.35
CA ASP A 18 9.40 5.53 13.40
C ASP A 18 8.81 6.33 12.22
N SER A 19 8.09 5.66 11.31
CA SER A 19 7.46 6.34 10.19
C SER A 19 6.50 7.44 10.66
N PRO A 20 6.49 8.61 10.00
CA PRO A 20 5.52 9.65 10.30
C PRO A 20 4.10 9.13 10.10
N VAL A 21 3.16 9.67 10.88
CA VAL A 21 1.74 9.32 10.77
C VAL A 21 0.99 10.42 10.02
N VAL A 22 0.20 10.01 9.03
CA VAL A 22 -0.79 10.87 8.38
C VAL A 22 -2.17 10.45 8.86
N PHE A 23 -2.80 11.33 9.65
CA PHE A 23 -4.16 11.15 10.11
C PHE A 23 -5.17 11.61 9.07
N PHE A 24 -6.29 10.90 9.01
CA PHE A 24 -7.45 11.30 8.22
C PHE A 24 -8.74 10.83 8.89
N TRP A 25 -9.82 11.60 8.76
CA TRP A 25 -11.12 11.16 9.25
C TRP A 25 -12.28 11.81 8.50
N ARG A 26 -12.33 13.15 8.43
CA ARG A 26 -13.47 13.85 7.83
C ARG A 26 -13.19 14.21 6.39
N THR A 27 -14.24 14.24 5.58
CA THR A 27 -14.14 14.53 4.14
C THR A 27 -13.67 15.95 3.83
N ALA A 28 -13.77 16.87 4.78
CA ALA A 28 -13.35 18.27 4.64
C ALA A 28 -11.87 18.50 5.03
N ASP A 29 -11.21 17.51 5.63
CA ASP A 29 -9.83 17.64 6.08
C ASP A 29 -8.85 17.55 4.89
N LYS A 30 -7.59 17.94 5.12
CA LYS A 30 -6.51 17.89 4.09
C LYS A 30 -6.43 16.54 3.38
N TYR A 31 -6.57 15.45 4.13
CA TYR A 31 -6.55 14.07 3.64
C TYR A 31 -7.96 13.45 3.56
N GLY A 32 -9.00 14.28 3.48
CA GLY A 32 -10.39 13.84 3.49
C GLY A 32 -10.75 12.87 2.36
N ALA A 33 -10.00 12.88 1.26
CA ALA A 33 -10.15 11.91 0.17
C ALA A 33 -9.81 10.47 0.56
N PHE A 34 -9.11 10.24 1.67
CA PHE A 34 -8.83 8.90 2.21
C PHE A 34 -10.06 8.31 2.92
N CYS A 35 -11.00 9.14 3.35
CA CYS A 35 -12.27 8.71 3.91
C CYS A 35 -13.15 7.99 2.86
N GLN A 36 -13.77 6.89 3.25
CA GLN A 36 -14.72 6.14 2.40
C GLN A 36 -15.92 6.99 1.96
N TRP A 37 -16.26 8.02 2.74
CA TRP A 37 -17.42 8.89 2.51
C TRP A 37 -17.13 10.08 1.59
N TYR A 38 -15.87 10.26 1.18
CA TYR A 38 -15.50 11.31 0.25
C TYR A 38 -16.19 11.09 -1.11
N LYS A 39 -16.84 12.13 -1.63
CA LYS A 39 -17.50 12.10 -2.93
C LYS A 39 -16.47 12.08 -4.06
N SER A 40 -16.39 10.96 -4.75
CA SER A 40 -15.52 10.75 -5.90
C SER A 40 -16.16 9.70 -6.79
N ALA A 41 -16.55 10.07 -8.00
CA ALA A 41 -17.13 9.12 -8.93
C ALA A 41 -16.03 8.25 -9.55
N PHE A 42 -16.21 6.93 -9.53
CA PHE A 42 -15.28 5.97 -10.15
C PHE A 42 -16.04 4.73 -10.63
N PHE A 43 -15.42 3.98 -11.53
CA PHE A 43 -15.93 2.70 -12.02
C PHE A 43 -15.20 1.53 -11.35
N CYS A 44 -15.92 0.48 -10.96
CA CYS A 44 -15.33 -0.75 -10.43
C CYS A 44 -16.33 -1.90 -10.64
N ASP A 45 -15.88 -3.13 -10.88
CA ASP A 45 -16.79 -4.27 -11.14
C ASP A 45 -17.87 -4.00 -12.19
N GLY A 46 -17.54 -3.25 -13.25
CA GLY A 46 -18.47 -2.86 -14.32
C GLY A 46 -19.56 -1.86 -13.92
N ASN A 47 -19.52 -1.31 -12.71
CA ASN A 47 -20.52 -0.39 -12.17
C ASN A 47 -19.92 0.97 -11.80
N GLN A 48 -20.75 2.02 -11.78
CA GLN A 48 -20.34 3.36 -11.33
C GLN A 48 -20.75 3.59 -9.87
N PHE A 49 -19.83 4.13 -9.06
CA PHE A 49 -20.05 4.46 -7.65
C PHE A 49 -19.76 5.94 -7.40
N THR A 50 -20.45 6.54 -6.43
CA THR A 50 -20.25 7.95 -6.04
C THR A 50 -19.34 8.12 -4.83
N THR A 51 -19.16 7.05 -4.04
CA THR A 51 -18.26 6.98 -2.89
C THR A 51 -17.72 5.56 -2.74
N ALA A 52 -16.57 5.42 -2.07
CA ALA A 52 -16.01 4.11 -1.78
C ALA A 52 -16.86 3.33 -0.74
N GLU A 53 -17.59 4.04 0.15
CA GLU A 53 -18.61 3.44 1.01
C GLU A 53 -19.71 2.73 0.22
N GLN A 54 -20.25 3.37 -0.84
CA GLN A 54 -21.27 2.75 -1.69
C GLN A 54 -20.74 1.44 -2.29
N TYR A 55 -19.51 1.45 -2.80
CA TYR A 55 -18.86 0.27 -3.34
C TYR A 55 -18.68 -0.83 -2.28
N MET A 56 -18.15 -0.46 -1.10
CA MET A 56 -17.93 -1.39 0.01
C MET A 56 -19.23 -2.09 0.43
N MET A 57 -20.35 -1.37 0.51
CA MET A 57 -21.63 -1.95 0.88
C MET A 57 -22.23 -2.81 -0.25
N TYR A 58 -22.00 -2.46 -1.52
CA TYR A 58 -22.34 -3.31 -2.67
C TYR A 58 -21.58 -4.64 -2.60
N ARG A 59 -20.26 -4.59 -2.41
CA ARG A 59 -19.42 -5.80 -2.28
C ARG A 59 -19.77 -6.64 -1.07
N LYS A 60 -20.17 -5.99 0.03
CA LYS A 60 -20.73 -6.68 1.19
C LYS A 60 -21.96 -7.49 0.84
N ALA A 61 -22.92 -6.89 0.13
CA ALA A 61 -24.12 -7.61 -0.30
C ALA A 61 -23.81 -8.78 -1.24
N GLU A 62 -22.91 -8.59 -2.21
CA GLU A 62 -22.45 -9.65 -3.12
C GLU A 62 -21.80 -10.83 -2.36
N THR A 63 -20.92 -10.52 -1.39
CA THR A 63 -20.19 -11.53 -0.59
C THR A 63 -21.14 -12.47 0.14
N PHE A 64 -22.30 -11.97 0.60
CA PHE A 64 -23.29 -12.76 1.34
C PHE A 64 -24.49 -13.21 0.50
N GLY A 65 -24.39 -13.09 -0.83
CA GLY A 65 -25.42 -13.53 -1.76
C GLY A 65 -26.72 -12.72 -1.68
N ASP A 66 -26.71 -11.51 -1.13
CA ASP A 66 -27.87 -10.63 -1.05
C ASP A 66 -27.99 -9.74 -2.30
N ALA A 67 -28.26 -10.38 -3.44
CA ALA A 67 -28.42 -9.73 -4.74
C ALA A 67 -29.48 -8.61 -4.72
N SER A 68 -30.50 -8.74 -3.87
CA SER A 68 -31.54 -7.72 -3.71
C SER A 68 -31.00 -6.41 -3.13
N THR A 69 -30.18 -6.52 -2.08
CA THR A 69 -29.53 -5.36 -1.47
C THR A 69 -28.45 -4.80 -2.39
N ALA A 70 -27.65 -5.65 -3.06
CA ALA A 70 -26.64 -5.21 -4.02
C ALA A 70 -27.25 -4.36 -5.14
N ALA A 71 -28.33 -4.85 -5.77
CA ALA A 71 -29.06 -4.12 -6.81
C ALA A 71 -29.66 -2.81 -6.29
N ALA A 72 -30.17 -2.78 -5.06
CA ALA A 72 -30.71 -1.58 -4.45
C ALA A 72 -29.61 -0.52 -4.19
N ILE A 73 -28.41 -0.94 -3.77
CA ILE A 73 -27.26 -0.04 -3.57
C ILE A 73 -26.84 0.59 -4.89
N LEU A 74 -26.70 -0.22 -5.96
CA LEU A 74 -26.34 0.26 -7.30
C LEU A 74 -27.36 1.28 -7.85
N LYS A 75 -28.66 1.02 -7.65
CA LYS A 75 -29.75 1.91 -8.09
C LYS A 75 -29.94 3.16 -7.22
N SER A 76 -29.03 3.44 -6.29
CA SER A 76 -29.16 4.54 -5.32
C SER A 76 -28.01 5.57 -5.31
N PRO A 77 -27.51 6.05 -6.47
CA PRO A 77 -26.33 6.92 -6.53
C PRO A 77 -26.53 8.28 -5.82
N LYS A 78 -27.79 8.71 -5.62
CA LYS A 78 -28.14 9.98 -4.95
C LYS A 78 -28.20 9.86 -3.42
N LYS A 79 -28.14 8.64 -2.86
CA LYS A 79 -28.16 8.46 -1.40
C LYS A 79 -26.83 8.89 -0.79
N SER A 80 -26.89 9.33 0.46
CA SER A 80 -25.70 9.66 1.25
C SER A 80 -24.92 8.40 1.65
N PRO A 81 -23.60 8.51 1.92
CA PRO A 81 -22.82 7.39 2.46
C PRO A 81 -23.42 6.78 3.73
N ARG A 82 -24.02 7.61 4.58
CA ARG A 82 -24.75 7.15 5.78
C ARG A 82 -25.91 6.20 5.44
N GLN A 83 -26.65 6.50 4.37
CA GLN A 83 -27.75 5.65 3.91
C GLN A 83 -27.22 4.37 3.25
N HIS A 84 -26.12 4.42 2.48
CA HIS A 84 -25.47 3.20 1.97
C HIS A 84 -24.96 2.31 3.10
N LYS A 85 -24.31 2.89 4.12
CA LYS A 85 -23.89 2.18 5.34
C LYS A 85 -25.06 1.48 6.02
N ALA A 86 -26.21 2.15 6.12
CA ALA A 86 -27.42 1.56 6.67
C ALA A 86 -27.93 0.38 5.83
N MET A 87 -27.85 0.45 4.50
CA MET A 87 -28.19 -0.67 3.62
C MET A 87 -27.23 -1.85 3.81
N GLY A 88 -25.92 -1.61 3.92
CA GLY A 88 -24.95 -2.67 4.18
C GLY A 88 -25.04 -3.31 5.57
N ARG A 89 -25.61 -2.61 6.56
CA ARG A 89 -25.98 -3.20 7.86
C ARG A 89 -27.18 -4.15 7.78
N ALA A 90 -28.01 -4.00 6.75
CA ALA A 90 -29.20 -4.83 6.52
C ALA A 90 -28.94 -6.01 5.57
N VAL A 91 -27.69 -6.23 5.14
CA VAL A 91 -27.30 -7.35 4.28
C VAL A 91 -27.62 -8.67 4.99
N LYS A 92 -28.32 -9.55 4.26
CA LYS A 92 -28.69 -10.89 4.74
C LYS A 92 -27.47 -11.80 4.84
N ASN A 93 -27.56 -12.85 5.66
CA ASN A 93 -26.55 -13.90 5.83
C ASN A 93 -25.16 -13.39 6.24
N PHE A 94 -25.10 -12.21 6.85
CA PHE A 94 -23.85 -11.59 7.27
C PHE A 94 -23.12 -12.46 8.30
N SER A 95 -21.81 -12.61 8.12
CA SER A 95 -20.89 -13.25 9.05
C SER A 95 -19.67 -12.35 9.22
N ASP A 96 -19.35 -12.02 10.48
CA ASP A 96 -18.17 -11.21 10.80
C ASP A 96 -16.89 -11.89 10.33
N ASP A 97 -16.72 -13.19 10.58
CA ASP A 97 -15.51 -13.94 10.19
C ASP A 97 -15.24 -13.89 8.69
N VAL A 98 -16.29 -14.06 7.87
CA VAL A 98 -16.19 -13.96 6.41
C VAL A 98 -15.86 -12.53 6.00
N TRP A 99 -16.54 -11.55 6.58
CA TRP A 99 -16.37 -10.14 6.23
C TRP A 99 -15.01 -9.59 6.67
N ASP A 100 -14.42 -10.14 7.72
CA ASP A 100 -13.16 -9.68 8.25
C ASP A 100 -12.00 -9.84 7.26
N THR A 101 -12.11 -10.83 6.38
CA THR A 101 -11.21 -11.05 5.24
C THR A 101 -11.74 -10.40 3.97
N ALA A 102 -12.95 -10.77 3.53
CA ALA A 102 -13.51 -10.30 2.25
C ALA A 102 -13.71 -8.78 2.20
N GLY A 103 -13.95 -8.16 3.35
CA GLY A 103 -14.09 -6.71 3.48
C GLY A 103 -12.78 -5.97 3.22
N VAL A 104 -11.62 -6.54 3.61
CA VAL A 104 -10.31 -5.94 3.30
C VAL A 104 -10.08 -5.95 1.80
N ASP A 105 -10.31 -7.08 1.14
CA ASP A 105 -10.18 -7.19 -0.33
C ASP A 105 -11.09 -6.19 -1.05
N ALA A 106 -12.36 -6.09 -0.63
CA ALA A 106 -13.28 -5.10 -1.17
C ALA A 106 -12.77 -3.67 -0.96
N VAL A 107 -12.30 -3.31 0.24
CA VAL A 107 -11.82 -1.94 0.49
C VAL A 107 -10.55 -1.64 -0.30
N VAL A 108 -9.62 -2.59 -0.45
CA VAL A 108 -8.44 -2.42 -1.31
C VAL A 108 -8.86 -2.21 -2.77
N GLU A 109 -9.71 -3.08 -3.31
CA GLU A 109 -10.15 -3.01 -4.70
C GLU A 109 -10.88 -1.70 -5.03
N GLY A 110 -11.84 -1.32 -4.19
CA GLY A 110 -12.60 -0.08 -4.37
C GLY A 110 -11.72 1.17 -4.29
N ASN A 111 -10.76 1.20 -3.35
CA ASN A 111 -9.81 2.30 -3.29
C ASN A 111 -8.84 2.27 -4.48
N LEU A 112 -8.35 1.11 -4.91
CA LEU A 112 -7.51 1.03 -6.10
C LEU A 112 -8.23 1.59 -7.33
N CYS A 113 -9.48 1.17 -7.58
CA CYS A 113 -10.35 1.73 -8.61
C CYS A 113 -10.48 3.26 -8.48
N LYS A 114 -10.83 3.76 -7.29
CA LYS A 114 -11.01 5.19 -7.00
C LYS A 114 -9.75 6.01 -7.24
N PHE A 115 -8.62 5.61 -6.65
CA PHE A 115 -7.39 6.40 -6.67
C PHE A 115 -6.79 6.39 -8.08
N THR A 116 -6.70 5.24 -8.74
CA THR A 116 -6.10 5.13 -10.09
C THR A 116 -6.86 5.92 -11.16
N GLN A 117 -8.17 6.12 -11.01
CA GLN A 117 -8.98 6.85 -11.99
C GLN A 117 -8.96 8.37 -11.80
N ILE A 118 -8.47 8.88 -10.67
CA ILE A 118 -8.51 10.31 -10.33
C ILE A 118 -7.08 10.81 -10.06
N PRO A 119 -6.40 11.43 -11.04
CA PRO A 119 -4.98 11.79 -10.93
C PRO A 119 -4.62 12.62 -9.69
N ALA A 120 -5.50 13.52 -9.27
CA ALA A 120 -5.30 14.32 -8.07
C ALA A 120 -5.28 13.46 -6.79
N LEU A 121 -6.11 12.41 -6.72
CA LEU A 121 -6.14 11.49 -5.60
C LEU A 121 -4.93 10.56 -5.62
N THR A 122 -4.53 10.04 -6.80
CA THR A 122 -3.26 9.31 -6.96
C THR A 122 -2.10 10.12 -6.39
N LYS A 123 -1.97 11.39 -6.80
CA LYS A 123 -0.91 12.28 -6.32
C LYS A 123 -0.96 12.46 -4.80
N MET A 124 -2.16 12.67 -4.23
CA MET A 124 -2.34 12.80 -2.79
C MET A 124 -1.88 11.54 -2.03
N LEU A 125 -2.26 10.35 -2.51
CA LEU A 125 -1.87 9.08 -1.89
C LEU A 125 -0.35 8.85 -2.00
N MET A 126 0.24 9.05 -3.19
CA MET A 126 1.68 8.93 -3.39
C MET A 126 2.49 9.91 -2.53
N GLY A 127 1.95 11.10 -2.27
CA GLY A 127 2.55 12.10 -1.38
C GLY A 127 2.66 11.67 0.09
N THR A 128 2.15 10.50 0.46
CA THR A 128 2.27 9.91 1.80
C THR A 128 3.26 8.75 1.87
N THR A 129 4.01 8.48 0.80
CA THR A 129 5.04 7.42 0.79
C THR A 129 5.96 7.55 2.00
N GLY A 130 6.24 6.43 2.67
CA GLY A 130 7.03 6.43 3.91
C GLY A 130 6.23 6.68 5.19
N SER A 131 4.94 7.05 5.09
CA SER A 131 4.08 7.36 6.24
C SER A 131 3.07 6.25 6.54
N VAL A 132 2.74 6.08 7.82
CA VAL A 132 1.58 5.30 8.26
C VAL A 132 0.31 6.11 8.04
N LEU A 133 -0.67 5.53 7.36
CA LEU A 133 -2.00 6.13 7.22
C LEU A 133 -2.91 5.66 8.36
N ALA A 134 -3.50 6.58 9.11
CA ALA A 134 -4.32 6.28 10.28
C ALA A 134 -5.70 6.95 10.21
N GLU A 135 -6.77 6.15 10.17
CA GLU A 135 -8.14 6.69 10.22
C GLU A 135 -8.48 7.10 11.67
N ALA A 136 -8.35 8.39 11.98
CA ALA A 136 -8.52 9.01 13.29
C ALA A 136 -9.99 9.19 13.71
N SER A 137 -10.81 8.16 13.48
CA SER A 137 -12.18 8.09 13.96
C SER A 137 -12.19 7.62 15.43
N PRO A 138 -12.68 8.43 16.39
CA PRO A 138 -12.75 8.02 17.80
C PRO A 138 -13.85 6.99 18.09
N TYR A 139 -14.64 6.62 17.08
CA TYR A 139 -15.80 5.73 17.22
C TYR A 139 -15.61 4.38 16.52
N ASP A 140 -14.46 4.16 15.87
CA ASP A 140 -14.21 2.97 15.06
C ASP A 140 -12.83 2.40 15.39
N TYR A 141 -12.83 1.25 16.07
CA TYR A 141 -11.62 0.49 16.43
C TYR A 141 -11.32 -0.63 15.42
N ILE A 142 -12.16 -0.84 14.42
CA ILE A 142 -11.97 -1.91 13.42
C ILE A 142 -11.35 -1.31 12.16
N TRP A 143 -12.05 -0.35 11.55
CA TRP A 143 -11.58 0.34 10.36
C TRP A 143 -10.64 1.48 10.70
N GLY A 144 -10.89 2.14 11.84
CA GLY A 144 -10.07 3.20 12.38
C GLY A 144 -9.22 2.83 13.58
N ILE A 145 -8.56 3.85 14.13
CA ILE A 145 -7.67 3.74 15.28
C ILE A 145 -8.40 3.90 16.62
N GLY A 146 -9.65 4.35 16.64
CA GLY A 146 -10.41 4.54 17.88
C GLY A 146 -10.08 5.82 18.65
N PHE A 147 -9.24 6.71 18.10
CA PHE A 147 -8.83 7.99 18.72
C PHE A 147 -8.94 9.14 17.73
N LYS A 148 -9.17 10.36 18.26
CA LYS A 148 -8.96 11.59 17.49
C LYS A 148 -7.46 11.84 17.31
N GLU A 149 -7.09 12.51 16.23
CA GLU A 149 -5.71 12.92 15.91
C GLU A 149 -5.01 13.59 17.10
N GLU A 150 -5.71 14.51 17.79
CA GLU A 150 -5.24 15.26 18.96
C GLU A 150 -4.58 14.40 20.05
N TYR A 151 -5.12 13.19 20.30
CA TYR A 151 -4.68 12.29 21.38
C TYR A 151 -4.15 10.94 20.87
N ALA A 152 -4.11 10.77 19.55
CA ALA A 152 -3.83 9.48 18.93
C ALA A 152 -2.42 9.00 19.29
N MET A 153 -1.41 9.86 19.21
CA MET A 153 -0.02 9.44 19.43
C MET A 153 0.26 9.06 20.89
N GLU A 154 -0.39 9.71 21.86
CA GLU A 154 -0.30 9.35 23.28
C GLU A 154 -0.88 7.96 23.56
N SER A 155 -1.87 7.55 22.76
CA SER A 155 -2.57 6.27 22.90
C SER A 155 -2.14 5.24 21.84
N ARG A 156 -0.95 5.36 21.25
CA ARG A 156 -0.49 4.54 20.10
C ARG A 156 -0.62 3.03 20.33
N GLN A 157 -0.33 2.58 21.55
CA GLN A 157 -0.40 1.16 21.94
C GLN A 157 -1.85 0.65 22.06
N ALA A 158 -2.82 1.54 22.25
CA ALA A 158 -4.23 1.22 22.40
C ALA A 158 -5.03 1.37 21.10
N TRP A 159 -4.37 1.67 19.98
CA TRP A 159 -5.06 1.87 18.70
C TRP A 159 -5.84 0.61 18.28
N GLY A 160 -7.00 0.87 17.67
CA GLY A 160 -7.74 -0.12 16.93
C GLY A 160 -6.97 -0.70 15.74
N ALA A 161 -7.62 -1.62 15.02
CA ALA A 161 -7.01 -2.39 13.96
C ALA A 161 -6.60 -1.54 12.74
N ASN A 162 -7.17 -0.34 12.56
CA ASN A 162 -6.87 0.59 11.47
C ASN A 162 -6.91 -0.09 10.08
N LYS A 163 -7.92 -0.95 9.84
CA LYS A 163 -8.04 -1.71 8.59
C LYS A 163 -8.05 -0.78 7.37
N LEU A 164 -8.71 0.39 7.44
CA LEU A 164 -8.78 1.33 6.31
C LEU A 164 -7.41 1.93 5.98
N GLY A 165 -6.67 2.36 7.01
CA GLY A 165 -5.31 2.88 6.82
C GLY A 165 -4.39 1.85 6.16
N LYS A 166 -4.45 0.59 6.61
CA LYS A 166 -3.71 -0.53 6.01
C LYS A 166 -4.09 -0.77 4.56
N CYS A 167 -5.39 -0.78 4.23
CA CYS A 167 -5.86 -0.92 2.85
C CYS A 167 -5.32 0.19 1.94
N LEU A 168 -5.31 1.45 2.40
CA LEU A 168 -4.78 2.56 1.63
C LEU A 168 -3.27 2.45 1.39
N MET A 169 -2.51 1.93 2.37
CA MET A 169 -1.08 1.67 2.20
C MET A 169 -0.84 0.53 1.19
N ILE A 170 -1.64 -0.53 1.21
CA ILE A 170 -1.61 -1.58 0.17
C ILE A 170 -1.86 -0.96 -1.21
N VAL A 171 -2.91 -0.14 -1.36
CA VAL A 171 -3.20 0.55 -2.63
C VAL A 171 -2.06 1.46 -3.06
N ARG A 172 -1.41 2.16 -2.11
CA ARG A 172 -0.24 2.99 -2.39
C ARG A 172 0.90 2.16 -2.97
N ASP A 173 1.23 1.05 -2.33
CA ASP A 173 2.33 0.18 -2.73
C ASP A 173 2.05 -0.46 -4.11
N ILE A 174 0.81 -0.86 -4.38
CA ILE A 174 0.38 -1.37 -5.69
C ILE A 174 0.58 -0.32 -6.79
N ILE A 175 0.10 0.91 -6.57
CA ILE A 175 0.24 2.00 -7.55
C ILE A 175 1.72 2.34 -7.78
N GLN A 176 2.53 2.34 -6.72
CA GLN A 176 3.97 2.57 -6.81
C GLN A 176 4.65 1.47 -7.65
N HIS A 177 4.31 0.21 -7.43
CA HIS A 177 4.81 -0.90 -8.22
C HIS A 177 4.41 -0.76 -9.70
N MET A 178 3.15 -0.46 -10.00
CA MET A 178 2.67 -0.22 -11.37
C MET A 178 3.45 0.91 -12.07
N ASN A 179 3.70 2.02 -11.37
CA ASN A 179 4.47 3.14 -11.90
C ASN A 179 5.92 2.76 -12.19
N ASN A 180 6.55 1.99 -11.29
CA ASN A 180 7.93 1.53 -11.47
C ASN A 180 8.05 0.55 -12.63
N SER A 181 7.11 -0.41 -12.78
CA SER A 181 7.08 -1.34 -13.91
C SER A 181 6.86 -0.64 -15.24
N GLN A 182 5.98 0.38 -15.29
CA GLN A 182 5.81 1.18 -16.51
C GLN A 182 7.04 2.03 -16.82
N GLY A 183 7.71 2.58 -15.81
CA GLY A 183 8.98 3.29 -15.97
C GLY A 183 10.08 2.38 -16.53
N LEU A 184 10.22 1.17 -15.98
CA LEU A 184 11.19 0.17 -16.45
C LEU A 184 10.90 -0.25 -17.89
N ASN A 185 9.64 -0.56 -18.22
CA ASN A 185 9.23 -0.90 -19.57
C ASN A 185 9.51 0.23 -20.57
N LYS A 186 9.29 1.49 -20.17
CA LYS A 186 9.62 2.66 -20.99
C LYS A 186 11.12 2.81 -21.21
N ILE A 187 11.96 2.57 -20.20
CA ILE A 187 13.43 2.59 -20.34
C ILE A 187 13.89 1.49 -21.32
N THR A 188 13.40 0.26 -21.16
CA THR A 188 13.74 -0.86 -22.04
C THR A 188 13.22 -0.67 -23.47
N SER A 189 12.05 -0.03 -23.66
CA SER A 189 11.49 0.26 -24.99
C SER A 189 12.09 1.49 -25.67
N THR A 190 12.72 2.41 -24.93
CA THR A 190 13.35 3.62 -25.49
C THR A 190 14.84 3.40 -25.81
N GLY A 191 15.35 2.16 -25.71
CA GLY A 191 16.72 1.82 -26.09
C GLY A 191 17.82 2.39 -25.18
N ALA A 192 17.48 2.93 -24.01
CA ALA A 192 18.45 3.47 -23.06
C ALA A 192 19.01 2.35 -22.16
N ILE A 193 19.80 1.44 -22.73
CA ILE A 193 20.66 0.55 -21.96
C ILE A 193 22.11 0.98 -22.24
N ALA A 194 22.72 1.68 -21.29
CA ALA A 194 24.16 1.83 -21.27
C ALA A 194 24.78 0.44 -21.07
N GLN A 195 25.49 -0.04 -22.09
CA GLN A 195 26.27 -1.27 -22.05
C GLN A 195 27.30 -1.18 -20.92
N ILE A 196 27.08 -1.90 -19.83
CA ILE A 196 28.19 -2.34 -18.97
C ILE A 196 28.59 -3.70 -19.53
N SER A 197 29.42 -3.67 -20.58
CA SER A 197 30.06 -4.89 -21.10
C SER A 197 31.05 -5.37 -20.06
N SER A 198 30.81 -6.58 -19.57
CA SER A 198 31.80 -7.49 -19.01
C SER A 198 33.09 -7.45 -19.84
N GLY A 199 34.22 -7.31 -19.16
CA GLY A 199 35.52 -7.50 -19.77
C GLY A 199 35.69 -8.96 -20.20
N GLU A 200 36.27 -9.16 -21.37
CA GLU A 200 37.13 -10.30 -21.64
C GLU A 200 38.07 -10.03 -22.82
N HIS A 201 39.22 -10.68 -22.72
CA HIS A 201 40.50 -10.56 -23.42
C HIS A 201 40.49 -10.82 -24.94
N THR A 202 41.52 -10.28 -25.62
CA THR A 202 42.44 -10.84 -26.67
C THR A 202 42.89 -9.67 -27.58
N HIS A 203 44.13 -9.46 -28.07
CA HIS A 203 45.38 -10.19 -28.37
C HIS A 203 46.53 -9.14 -28.27
N ALA A 204 47.68 -9.42 -27.64
CA ALA A 204 48.90 -10.11 -28.11
C ALA A 204 49.92 -9.21 -28.86
N ASN A 205 51.19 -9.41 -28.46
CA ASN A 205 52.49 -9.02 -29.06
C ASN A 205 52.99 -7.60 -28.77
N ASP A 206 54.26 -7.33 -28.47
CA ASP A 206 55.48 -8.14 -28.29
C ASP A 206 56.49 -7.25 -27.50
N ASP A 207 57.58 -7.87 -27.08
CA ASP A 207 58.91 -7.29 -26.81
C ASP A 207 59.33 -6.91 -25.37
N ASP A 208 60.34 -7.70 -24.97
CA ASP A 208 61.59 -7.31 -24.30
C ASP A 208 61.69 -7.22 -22.78
N ALA A 209 62.41 -8.24 -22.27
CA ALA A 209 63.59 -8.13 -21.41
C ALA A 209 63.35 -7.71 -19.94
N VAL A 210 64.09 -8.11 -18.91
CA VAL A 210 65.22 -9.01 -18.61
C VAL A 210 65.33 -8.90 -17.07
N THR A 211 65.56 -10.03 -16.38
CA THR A 211 66.16 -10.23 -15.02
C THR A 211 65.86 -9.23 -13.88
N GLU A 212 65.49 -9.64 -12.67
CA GLU A 212 66.45 -10.12 -11.65
C GLU A 212 65.76 -10.67 -10.38
N LYS A 213 66.51 -11.51 -9.66
CA LYS A 213 66.28 -12.15 -8.36
C LYS A 213 65.97 -11.16 -7.22
N THR A 214 65.22 -11.54 -6.19
CA THR A 214 65.70 -11.96 -4.84
C THR A 214 64.44 -12.27 -4.01
N SER A 215 64.20 -13.45 -3.41
CA SER A 215 64.81 -14.19 -2.28
C SER A 215 64.65 -13.55 -0.89
N ALA A 216 64.27 -14.41 0.08
CA ALA A 216 64.05 -14.26 1.54
C ALA A 216 62.64 -13.76 1.94
N SER A 217 61.73 -14.55 2.52
CA SER A 217 61.73 -15.46 3.69
C SER A 217 61.66 -14.77 5.04
N ASP A 218 60.80 -15.35 5.90
CA ASP A 218 60.78 -15.31 7.37
C ASP A 218 59.97 -14.17 8.04
N VAL A 219 59.24 -14.35 9.15
CA VAL A 219 58.61 -15.45 9.91
C VAL A 219 57.99 -14.75 11.14
N ASN A 220 57.03 -15.42 11.80
CA ASN A 220 56.51 -15.19 13.16
C ASN A 220 55.54 -14.03 13.40
N GLN A 221 54.61 -14.07 14.36
CA GLN A 221 53.90 -15.06 15.20
C GLN A 221 53.42 -14.25 16.43
N ASP A 222 52.37 -14.75 17.08
CA ASP A 222 52.01 -14.53 18.50
C ASP A 222 51.32 -13.20 18.88
N SER A 223 50.05 -13.23 19.35
CA SER A 223 49.55 -13.60 20.71
C SER A 223 49.50 -12.34 21.59
N THR A 224 48.60 -12.07 22.55
CA THR A 224 47.60 -12.81 23.32
C THR A 224 46.77 -11.80 24.15
N ALA A 225 45.60 -12.22 24.66
CA ALA A 225 44.97 -11.90 25.97
C ALA A 225 44.60 -10.42 26.30
N ALA A 226 43.33 -10.07 26.53
CA ALA A 226 42.43 -10.32 27.70
C ALA A 226 42.63 -9.32 28.85
N GLU A 227 41.56 -8.60 29.26
CA GLU A 227 41.28 -8.28 30.67
C GLU A 227 39.85 -7.77 30.91
N GLU A 228 39.35 -8.10 32.11
CA GLU A 228 38.01 -7.98 32.67
C GLU A 228 37.71 -6.61 33.33
N GLN A 229 36.41 -6.26 33.38
CA GLN A 229 35.62 -5.72 34.53
C GLN A 229 36.07 -4.39 35.20
N PRO A 230 35.21 -3.71 36.00
CA PRO A 230 33.93 -4.11 36.62
C PRO A 230 32.67 -3.41 36.09
#